data_AF-A0A535Z0U7-F1
#
_entry.id   AF-A0A535Z0U7-F1
#
_cell.length_a   1.000
_cell.length_b   1.000
_cell.length_c   1.000
_cell.angle_alpha   90.00
_cell.angle_beta   90.00
_cell.angle_gamma   90.00
#
_symmetry.space_group_name_H-M   'P 1'
#
loop_
_entity.id
_entity.type
_entity.pdbx_description
1 polymer ?
#
loop_
_entity_poly.entity_id
_entity_poly.type
_entity_poly.pdbx_seq_one_letter_code
_entity_poly.pdbx_strand_id
1 'polypeptide(L)'
;MREAPAGVVSAKVLIPHLQSLARERVDTLLNRIWGYRVGLVVAPAGSGKSTLLAGFASAQKVPVAWYRAESWDAKTTTMLNHLESAFAAALGPLPGNWDSVETAARGLESWPGRRALLVIDDLHALEDSPAERTLERLIDYAPPSITFLIGSRALPLKSSLSWLAERKAGRPACNYFISRLRENPPSNGVAFSAGSAAARSSPGNI
;
A
#
# COMPACT_ATOMS: atom_id res chain seq x y z
N MET A 1 -26.83 -27.09 28.97
CA MET A 1 -26.58 -27.32 27.54
C MET A 1 -27.45 -26.34 26.75
N ARG A 2 -26.87 -25.22 26.32
CA ARG A 2 -27.43 -24.24 25.38
C ARG A 2 -26.24 -23.54 24.73
N GLU A 3 -25.92 -23.92 23.49
CA GLU A 3 -25.04 -23.17 22.59
C GLU A 3 -25.84 -22.04 21.93
N ALA A 4 -25.19 -20.89 21.75
CA ALA A 4 -25.61 -19.77 20.93
C ALA A 4 -24.35 -19.12 20.31
N PRO A 5 -24.47 -18.48 19.13
CA PRO A 5 -23.69 -18.86 17.95
C PRO A 5 -22.46 -17.98 17.67
N ALA A 6 -21.59 -18.52 16.79
CA ALA A 6 -20.42 -17.90 16.20
C ALA A 6 -20.71 -16.50 15.63
N GLY A 7 -20.33 -15.48 16.40
CA GLY A 7 -20.44 -14.07 16.04
C GLY A 7 -19.26 -13.62 15.19
N VAL A 8 -19.59 -13.12 14.00
CA VAL A 8 -18.71 -12.36 13.10
C VAL A 8 -17.86 -11.35 13.87
N VAL A 9 -16.53 -11.43 13.73
CA VAL A 9 -15.60 -10.57 14.48
C VAL A 9 -15.49 -9.19 13.82
N SER A 10 -16.11 -8.18 14.44
CA SER A 10 -16.09 -6.75 14.05
C SER A 10 -14.71 -6.09 13.95
N ALA A 11 -13.63 -6.78 14.32
CA ALA A 11 -12.26 -6.25 14.30
C ALA A 11 -11.67 -6.07 12.89
N LYS A 12 -12.33 -6.61 11.86
CA LYS A 12 -11.84 -6.59 10.48
C LYS A 12 -12.03 -5.24 9.75
N VAL A 13 -12.71 -4.26 10.39
CA VAL A 13 -13.19 -3.02 9.72
C VAL A 13 -12.94 -1.72 10.52
N LEU A 14 -12.28 -1.77 11.68
CA LEU A 14 -12.09 -0.56 12.50
C LEU A 14 -10.65 -0.05 12.47
N ILE A 15 -10.47 1.13 11.87
CA ILE A 15 -9.24 1.93 11.98
C ILE A 15 -8.96 2.12 13.48
N PRO A 16 -7.82 1.66 14.02
CA PRO A 16 -7.50 1.83 15.43
C PRO A 16 -7.40 3.31 15.77
N HIS A 17 -8.24 3.80 16.68
CA HIS A 17 -8.24 5.18 17.12
C HIS A 17 -7.34 5.33 18.35
N LEU A 18 -6.09 5.78 18.17
CA LEU A 18 -5.21 6.13 19.28
C LEU A 18 -4.36 7.38 18.99
N GLN A 19 -4.48 8.35 19.88
CA GLN A 19 -3.67 9.55 19.99
C GLN A 19 -2.24 9.17 20.40
N SER A 20 -1.24 9.33 19.52
CA SER A 20 0.17 9.15 19.91
C SER A 20 1.12 9.86 18.94
N LEU A 21 1.71 10.97 19.42
CA LEU A 21 2.88 11.68 18.90
C LEU A 21 3.05 11.71 17.37
N ALA A 22 2.32 12.64 16.76
CA ALA A 22 2.53 13.12 15.40
C ALA A 22 4.03 13.36 15.13
N ARG A 23 4.64 12.48 14.35
CA ARG A 23 5.94 12.75 13.73
C ARG A 23 5.64 13.58 12.48
N GLU A 24 5.46 14.88 12.67
CA GLU A 24 5.16 15.88 11.63
C GLU A 24 6.01 15.71 10.35
N ARG A 25 7.28 15.28 10.50
CA ARG A 25 8.18 14.96 9.39
C ARG A 25 7.75 13.74 8.57
N VAL A 26 7.30 12.66 9.21
CA VAL A 26 6.85 11.46 8.49
C VAL A 26 5.51 11.71 7.82
N ASP A 27 4.59 12.41 8.48
CA ASP A 27 3.31 12.78 7.88
C ASP A 27 3.50 13.69 6.67
N THR A 28 4.42 14.67 6.76
CA THR A 28 4.80 15.52 5.62
C THR A 28 5.41 14.73 4.47
N LEU A 29 6.21 13.70 4.76
CA LEU A 29 6.79 12.82 3.75
C LEU A 29 5.75 11.91 3.11
N LEU A 30 4.85 11.33 3.92
CA LEU A 30 3.76 10.48 3.42
C LEU A 30 2.75 11.28 2.62
N ASN A 31 2.51 12.56 2.92
CA ASN A 31 1.67 13.44 2.09
C ASN A 31 2.21 13.60 0.67
N ARG A 32 3.50 13.34 0.42
CA ARG A 32 4.05 13.35 -0.95
C ARG A 32 3.62 12.14 -1.76
N ILE A 33 3.06 11.10 -1.14
CA ILE A 33 2.65 9.86 -1.81
C ILE A 33 1.68 10.12 -2.96
N TRP A 34 0.91 11.20 -2.91
CA TRP A 34 -0.04 11.58 -3.97
C TRP A 34 0.62 11.96 -5.30
N GLY A 35 1.93 12.21 -5.31
CA GLY A 35 2.73 12.36 -6.54
C GLY A 35 3.25 11.03 -7.11
N TYR A 36 2.97 9.91 -6.41
CA TYR A 36 3.46 8.57 -6.69
C TYR A 36 2.29 7.60 -6.81
N ARG A 37 2.50 6.49 -7.51
CA ARG A 37 1.49 5.43 -7.59
C ARG A 37 1.53 4.54 -6.35
N VAL A 38 2.75 4.30 -5.84
CA VAL A 38 2.98 3.40 -4.71
C VAL A 38 4.01 4.02 -3.76
N GLY A 39 3.86 3.82 -2.45
CA GLY A 39 4.85 4.16 -1.43
C GLY A 39 5.16 2.97 -0.51
N LEU A 40 6.42 2.82 -0.08
CA LEU A 40 6.86 1.90 0.98
C LEU A 40 7.10 2.65 2.28
N VAL A 41 6.64 2.02 3.34
CA VAL A 41 7.15 2.24 4.69
C VAL A 41 7.81 0.94 5.13
N VAL A 42 9.13 1.00 5.35
CA VAL A 42 9.89 -0.12 5.92
C VAL A 42 10.23 0.22 7.36
N ALA A 43 9.80 -0.65 8.27
CA ALA A 43 10.11 -0.53 9.68
C ALA A 43 10.09 -1.91 10.37
N PRO A 44 11.03 -2.21 11.28
CA PRO A 44 11.03 -3.46 12.06
C PRO A 44 9.71 -3.73 12.79
N ALA A 45 9.57 -4.97 13.29
CA ALA A 45 8.48 -5.28 14.21
C ALA A 45 8.59 -4.44 15.48
N GLY A 46 7.48 -3.93 16.00
CA GLY A 46 7.46 -3.10 17.21
C GLY A 46 7.70 -1.60 16.99
N SER A 47 8.10 -1.16 15.79
CA SER A 47 8.35 0.27 15.50
C SER A 47 7.09 1.15 15.36
N GLY A 48 5.89 0.57 15.52
CA GLY A 48 4.63 1.28 15.35
C GLY A 48 4.21 1.54 13.89
N LYS A 49 4.69 0.75 12.92
CA LYS A 49 4.34 0.86 11.49
C LYS A 49 2.83 0.91 11.26
N SER A 50 2.10 -0.07 11.81
CA SER A 50 0.64 -0.15 11.70
C SER A 50 -0.03 1.09 12.29
N THR A 51 0.45 1.57 13.44
CA THR A 51 -0.06 2.79 14.10
C THR A 51 0.17 4.02 13.23
N LEU A 52 1.34 4.15 12.63
CA LEU A 52 1.69 5.27 11.76
C LEU A 52 0.87 5.26 10.46
N LEU A 53 0.72 4.09 9.85
CA LEU A 53 -0.13 3.90 8.67
C LEU A 53 -1.60 4.22 8.99
N ALA A 54 -2.11 3.77 10.14
CA ALA A 54 -3.46 4.04 10.59
C ALA A 54 -3.69 5.54 10.87
N GLY A 55 -2.72 6.19 11.53
CA GLY A 55 -2.73 7.63 11.75
C GLY A 55 -2.79 8.40 10.43
N PHE A 56 -1.91 8.07 9.48
CA PHE A 56 -1.92 8.67 8.15
C PHE A 56 -3.23 8.45 7.41
N ALA A 57 -3.76 7.21 7.41
CA ALA A 57 -5.03 6.85 6.79
C ALA A 57 -6.19 7.66 7.36
N SER A 58 -6.27 7.79 8.69
CA SER A 58 -7.33 8.54 9.37
C SER A 58 -7.30 10.04 9.09
N ALA A 59 -6.13 10.59 8.75
CA ALA A 59 -5.96 11.99 8.41
C ALA A 59 -6.35 12.31 6.95
N GLN A 60 -6.56 11.31 6.10
CA GLN A 60 -6.89 11.53 4.70
C GLN A 60 -8.36 11.92 4.52
N LYS A 61 -8.59 12.88 3.61
CA LYS A 61 -9.93 13.32 3.18
C LYS A 61 -10.44 12.58 1.94
N VAL A 62 -9.85 11.42 1.64
CA VAL A 62 -10.24 10.56 0.52
C VAL A 62 -10.60 9.18 1.04
N PRO A 63 -11.36 8.38 0.29
CA PRO A 63 -11.64 7.00 0.67
C PRO A 63 -10.34 6.20 0.88
N VAL A 64 -10.29 5.47 1.99
CA VAL A 64 -9.15 4.62 2.34
C VAL A 64 -9.60 3.19 2.54
N ALA A 65 -9.16 2.31 1.64
CA ALA A 65 -9.24 0.87 1.82
C ALA A 65 -8.04 0.40 2.65
N TRP A 66 -8.28 -0.57 3.55
CA TRP A 66 -7.22 -1.15 4.38
C TRP A 66 -7.19 -2.66 4.21
N TYR A 67 -6.01 -3.18 3.89
CA TYR A 67 -5.74 -4.60 3.79
C TYR A 67 -4.52 -4.94 4.65
N ARG A 68 -4.66 -5.89 5.56
CA ARG A 68 -3.55 -6.44 6.33
C ARG A 68 -3.26 -7.83 5.78
N ALA A 69 -2.06 -8.01 5.25
CA ALA A 69 -1.64 -9.28 4.70
C ALA A 69 -1.33 -10.28 5.82
N GLU A 70 -1.80 -11.51 5.64
CA GLU A 70 -1.49 -12.64 6.51
C GLU A 70 -1.00 -13.84 5.69
N SER A 71 -0.30 -14.78 6.31
CA SER A 71 0.31 -15.92 5.61
C SER A 71 -0.72 -16.85 4.96
N TRP A 72 -1.95 -16.91 5.49
CA TRP A 72 -3.04 -17.66 4.88
C TRP A 72 -3.60 -17.03 3.60
N ASP A 73 -3.24 -15.77 3.31
CA ASP A 73 -3.64 -15.06 2.09
C ASP A 73 -2.72 -15.34 0.90
N ALA A 74 -1.79 -16.30 1.03
CA ALA A 74 -0.84 -16.66 -0.02
C ALA A 74 -1.50 -17.11 -1.35
N LYS A 75 -2.80 -17.45 -1.32
CA LYS A 75 -3.58 -17.78 -2.52
C LYS A 75 -4.15 -16.52 -3.17
N THR A 76 -3.98 -16.41 -4.49
CA THR A 76 -4.49 -15.31 -5.33
C THR A 76 -5.96 -15.00 -5.07
N THR A 77 -6.83 -16.00 -5.10
CA THR A 77 -8.28 -15.83 -4.94
C THR A 77 -8.65 -15.32 -3.54
N THR A 78 -8.02 -15.86 -2.49
CA THR A 78 -8.23 -15.39 -1.11
C THR A 78 -7.85 -13.93 -0.97
N MET A 79 -6.67 -13.54 -1.47
CA MET A 79 -6.20 -12.16 -1.44
C MET A 79 -7.13 -11.22 -2.22
N LEU A 80 -7.53 -11.59 -3.44
CA LEU A 80 -8.40 -10.74 -4.27
C LEU A 80 -9.78 -10.55 -3.63
N ASN A 81 -10.37 -11.59 -3.03
CA ASN A 81 -11.64 -11.46 -2.30
C ASN A 81 -11.53 -10.53 -1.08
N HIS A 82 -10.40 -10.58 -0.36
CA HIS A 82 -10.14 -9.64 0.75
C HIS A 82 -9.94 -8.21 0.25
N LEU A 83 -9.24 -8.02 -0.88
CA LEU A 83 -9.09 -6.70 -1.50
C LEU A 83 -10.42 -6.15 -2.01
N GLU A 84 -11.23 -6.97 -2.68
CA GLU A 84 -12.58 -6.61 -3.12
C GLU A 84 -13.41 -6.12 -1.93
N SER A 85 -13.41 -6.87 -0.84
CA SER A 85 -14.12 -6.49 0.40
C SER A 85 -13.61 -5.17 0.98
N ALA A 86 -12.30 -4.97 1.02
CA ALA A 86 -11.69 -3.75 1.55
C ALA A 86 -12.01 -2.52 0.69
N PHE A 87 -11.98 -2.67 -0.64
CA PHE A 87 -12.36 -1.60 -1.56
C PHE A 87 -13.85 -1.32 -1.54
N ALA A 88 -14.71 -2.34 -1.51
CA ALA A 88 -16.15 -2.14 -1.43
C ALA A 88 -16.56 -1.40 -0.14
N ALA A 89 -15.89 -1.70 0.99
CA ALA A 89 -16.13 -1.01 2.25
C ALA A 89 -15.73 0.48 2.20
N ALA A 90 -14.67 0.84 1.46
CA ALA A 90 -14.17 2.20 1.37
C ALA A 90 -14.81 3.04 0.25
N LEU A 91 -15.02 2.42 -0.92
CA LEU A 91 -15.43 3.09 -2.16
C LEU A 91 -16.95 3.00 -2.41
N GLY A 92 -17.64 2.12 -1.68
CA GLY A 92 -19.03 1.74 -1.94
C GLY A 92 -19.11 0.55 -2.90
N PRO A 93 -20.32 0.23 -3.41
CA PRO A 93 -20.53 -0.92 -4.28
C PRO A 93 -19.66 -0.85 -5.54
N LEU A 94 -18.87 -1.90 -5.76
CA LEU A 94 -18.07 -2.10 -6.97
C LEU A 94 -18.55 -3.36 -7.70
N PRO A 95 -18.30 -3.50 -9.01
CA PRO A 95 -18.42 -4.79 -9.69
C PRO A 95 -17.56 -5.82 -8.96
N GLY A 96 -18.22 -6.83 -8.40
CA GLY A 96 -17.59 -7.85 -7.57
C GLY A 96 -17.02 -9.03 -8.36
N ASN A 97 -16.81 -10.15 -7.66
CA ASN A 97 -16.26 -11.40 -8.21
C ASN A 97 -14.83 -11.25 -8.72
N TRP A 98 -13.94 -10.72 -7.89
CA TRP A 98 -12.54 -10.55 -8.26
C TRP A 98 -11.80 -11.90 -8.21
N ASP A 99 -11.88 -12.67 -9.29
CA ASP A 99 -11.15 -13.94 -9.45
C ASP A 99 -9.81 -13.78 -10.18
N SER A 100 -9.60 -12.63 -10.84
CA SER A 100 -8.40 -12.29 -11.57
C SER A 100 -7.96 -10.83 -11.36
N VAL A 101 -6.76 -10.50 -11.83
CA VAL A 101 -6.25 -9.11 -11.81
C VAL A 101 -7.08 -8.23 -12.73
N GLU A 102 -7.50 -8.77 -13.87
CA GLU A 102 -8.29 -8.06 -14.89
C GLU A 102 -9.71 -7.74 -14.38
N THR A 103 -10.34 -8.65 -13.64
CA THR A 103 -11.64 -8.36 -13.01
C THR A 103 -11.50 -7.33 -11.90
N ALA A 104 -10.44 -7.40 -11.09
CA ALA A 104 -10.18 -6.42 -10.05
C ALA A 104 -9.88 -5.02 -10.62
N ALA A 105 -9.04 -4.94 -11.65
CA ALA A 105 -8.72 -3.68 -12.33
C ALA A 105 -9.98 -3.05 -12.94
N ARG A 106 -10.82 -3.83 -13.64
CA ARG A 106 -12.11 -3.35 -14.17
C ARG A 106 -13.06 -2.86 -13.07
N GLY A 107 -13.13 -3.59 -11.96
CA GLY A 107 -13.92 -3.17 -10.80
C GLY A 107 -13.48 -1.80 -10.28
N LEU A 108 -12.17 -1.59 -10.14
CA LEU A 108 -11.60 -0.31 -9.72
C LEU A 108 -11.77 0.80 -10.77
N GLU A 109 -11.65 0.51 -12.06
CA GLU A 109 -11.86 1.47 -13.15
C GLU A 109 -13.29 2.00 -13.23
N SER A 110 -14.26 1.18 -12.83
CA SER A 110 -15.67 1.58 -12.80
C SER A 110 -15.99 2.61 -11.69
N TRP A 111 -15.10 2.78 -10.72
CA TRP A 111 -15.31 3.70 -9.62
C TRP A 111 -15.21 5.17 -10.09
N PRO A 112 -16.25 6.00 -9.91
CA PRO A 112 -16.27 7.36 -10.46
C PRO A 112 -15.45 8.37 -9.65
N GLY A 113 -14.86 7.95 -8.54
CA GLY A 113 -14.12 8.84 -7.66
C GLY A 113 -12.76 9.24 -8.24
N ARG A 114 -12.25 10.37 -7.76
CA ARG A 114 -11.03 10.99 -8.30
C ARG A 114 -9.74 10.43 -7.71
N ARG A 115 -9.80 9.97 -6.45
CA ARG A 115 -8.61 9.58 -5.68
C ARG A 115 -9.02 8.75 -4.47
N ALA A 116 -8.39 7.60 -4.29
CA ALA A 116 -8.48 6.76 -3.10
C ALA A 116 -7.12 6.18 -2.74
N LEU A 117 -7.00 5.73 -1.50
CA LEU A 117 -5.80 5.09 -0.95
C LEU A 117 -6.11 3.64 -0.63
N LEU A 118 -5.26 2.71 -1.06
CA LEU A 118 -5.17 1.38 -0.48
C LEU A 118 -3.96 1.32 0.43
N VAL A 119 -4.18 1.06 1.71
CA VAL A 119 -3.11 0.75 2.66
C VAL A 119 -2.96 -0.77 2.76
N ILE A 120 -1.75 -1.25 2.52
CA ILE A 120 -1.38 -2.67 2.65
C ILE A 120 -0.41 -2.79 3.80
N ASP A 121 -0.84 -3.36 4.92
CA ASP A 121 0.03 -3.61 6.06
C ASP A 121 0.58 -5.04 6.03
N ASP A 122 1.77 -5.19 6.61
CA ASP A 122 2.48 -6.46 6.77
C ASP A 122 2.73 -7.26 5.47
N LEU A 123 3.03 -6.59 4.35
CA LEU A 123 3.26 -7.21 3.03
C LEU A 123 4.22 -8.42 3.03
N HIS A 124 5.27 -8.40 3.85
CA HIS A 124 6.20 -9.53 4.04
C HIS A 124 5.52 -10.89 4.34
N ALA A 125 4.26 -10.91 4.82
CA ALA A 125 3.49 -12.13 5.00
C ALA A 125 3.16 -12.85 3.68
N LEU A 126 3.19 -12.15 2.54
CA LEU A 126 2.95 -12.69 1.20
C LEU A 126 4.24 -12.98 0.42
N GLU A 127 5.42 -12.75 0.99
CA GLU A 127 6.68 -12.91 0.27
C GLU A 127 6.79 -14.31 -0.34
N ASP A 128 7.24 -14.36 -1.60
CA ASP A 128 7.40 -15.59 -2.41
C ASP A 128 6.08 -16.33 -2.75
N SER A 129 4.92 -15.70 -2.54
CA SER A 129 3.61 -16.31 -2.83
C SER A 129 3.03 -15.94 -4.22
N PRO A 130 2.07 -16.73 -4.74
CA PRO A 130 1.25 -16.32 -5.90
C PRO A 130 0.47 -15.03 -5.67
N ALA A 131 0.03 -14.78 -4.43
CA ALA A 131 -0.70 -13.56 -4.06
C ALA A 131 0.19 -12.31 -4.23
N GLU A 132 1.46 -12.36 -3.86
CA GLU A 132 2.40 -11.25 -4.06
C GLU A 132 2.54 -10.90 -5.55
N ARG A 133 2.75 -11.89 -6.42
CA ARG A 133 2.81 -11.68 -7.87
C ARG A 133 1.51 -11.10 -8.44
N THR A 134 0.38 -11.50 -7.87
CA THR A 134 -0.94 -10.97 -8.23
C THR A 134 -1.06 -9.51 -7.82
N LEU A 135 -0.63 -9.17 -6.61
CA LEU A 135 -0.66 -7.80 -6.09
C LEU A 135 0.22 -6.87 -6.93
N GLU A 136 1.41 -7.33 -7.33
CA GLU A 136 2.29 -6.60 -8.23
C GLU A 136 1.57 -6.24 -9.55
N ARG A 137 0.93 -7.22 -10.19
CA ARG A 137 0.17 -6.98 -11.42
C ARG A 137 -1.00 -6.04 -11.17
N LEU A 138 -1.72 -6.20 -10.07
CA LEU A 138 -2.82 -5.31 -9.72
C LEU A 138 -2.35 -3.86 -9.57
N ILE A 139 -1.19 -3.63 -8.95
CA ILE A 139 -0.57 -2.31 -8.86
C ILE A 139 -0.30 -1.74 -10.25
N ASP A 140 0.19 -2.55 -11.18
CA ASP A 140 0.50 -2.11 -12.55
C ASP A 140 -0.76 -1.82 -13.39
N TYR A 141 -1.87 -2.52 -13.16
CA TYR A 141 -3.13 -2.36 -13.89
C TYR A 141 -4.17 -1.45 -13.21
N ALA A 142 -4.04 -1.14 -11.92
CA ALA A 142 -5.02 -0.33 -11.20
C ALA A 142 -5.14 1.09 -11.79
N PRO A 143 -6.33 1.71 -11.80
CA PRO A 143 -6.46 3.05 -12.34
C PRO A 143 -5.63 4.07 -11.55
N PRO A 144 -5.20 5.19 -12.17
CA PRO A 144 -4.38 6.22 -11.52
C PRO A 144 -5.10 6.94 -10.37
N SER A 145 -6.41 6.72 -10.23
CA SER A 145 -7.20 7.17 -9.07
C SER A 145 -6.87 6.39 -7.80
N ILE A 146 -6.20 5.23 -7.87
CA ILE A 146 -5.81 4.43 -6.71
C ILE A 146 -4.33 4.59 -6.43
N THR A 147 -4.02 5.09 -5.24
CA THR A 147 -2.66 5.15 -4.70
C THR A 147 -2.47 4.03 -3.68
N PHE A 148 -1.28 3.42 -3.66
CA PHE A 148 -0.95 2.30 -2.77
C PHE A 148 0.07 2.73 -1.71
N LEU A 149 -0.23 2.51 -0.43
CA LEU A 149 0.70 2.71 0.67
C LEU A 149 0.99 1.37 1.33
N ILE A 150 2.21 0.89 1.19
CA ILE A 150 2.60 -0.47 1.58
C ILE A 150 3.51 -0.39 2.82
N GLY A 151 3.18 -1.14 3.85
CA GLY A 151 3.99 -1.34 5.04
C GLY A 151 4.66 -2.70 5.06
N SER A 152 5.99 -2.75 5.14
CA SER A 152 6.73 -4.01 5.29
C SER A 152 7.74 -3.96 6.44
N ARG A 153 8.08 -5.13 6.99
CA ARG A 153 9.13 -5.26 8.02
C ARG A 153 10.54 -5.22 7.44
N ALA A 154 10.68 -5.65 6.20
CA ALA A 154 11.93 -5.67 5.48
C ALA A 154 11.74 -5.08 4.08
N LEU A 155 12.85 -4.65 3.46
CA LEU A 155 12.82 -4.39 2.03
C LEU A 155 12.58 -5.73 1.31
N PRO A 156 11.69 -5.78 0.31
CA PRO A 156 11.28 -7.02 -0.35
C PRO A 156 12.33 -7.48 -1.38
N LEU A 157 13.60 -7.60 -0.98
CA LEU A 157 14.77 -7.73 -1.87
C LEU A 157 14.84 -9.03 -2.67
N LYS A 158 14.13 -10.08 -2.26
CA LYS A 158 14.13 -11.39 -2.95
C LYS A 158 12.82 -11.72 -3.68
N SER A 159 11.84 -10.83 -3.55
CA SER A 159 10.49 -11.05 -4.01
C SER A 159 10.25 -10.57 -5.45
N SER A 160 9.07 -10.87 -5.99
CA SER A 160 8.63 -10.24 -7.25
C SER A 160 8.44 -8.72 -7.08
N LEU A 161 8.18 -8.26 -5.85
CA LEU A 161 8.12 -6.85 -5.46
C LEU A 161 9.49 -6.23 -5.13
N SER A 162 10.62 -6.88 -5.45
CA SER A 162 11.97 -6.35 -5.25
C SER A 162 12.21 -5.03 -5.98
N TRP A 163 11.47 -4.75 -7.05
CA TRP A 163 11.48 -3.44 -7.71
C TRP A 163 11.02 -2.29 -6.81
N LEU A 164 10.26 -2.56 -5.74
CA LEU A 164 9.95 -1.55 -4.72
C LEU A 164 11.23 -1.09 -4.00
N ALA A 165 12.25 -1.96 -3.89
CA ALA A 165 13.53 -1.61 -3.31
C ALA A 165 14.52 -1.02 -4.34
N GLU A 166 14.33 -1.29 -5.64
CA GLU A 166 15.28 -0.95 -6.71
C GLU A 166 14.76 0.15 -7.66
N ARG A 167 15.54 1.21 -7.90
CA ARG A 167 15.23 2.25 -8.90
C ARG A 167 15.52 1.78 -10.34
N LYS A 168 14.95 0.65 -10.76
CA LYS A 168 15.23 0.11 -12.11
C LYS A 168 14.53 0.95 -13.19
N ALA A 169 15.32 1.53 -14.08
CA ALA A 169 14.86 2.18 -15.29
C ALA A 169 14.25 1.12 -16.23
N GLY A 170 13.03 1.34 -16.72
CA GLY A 170 12.42 0.50 -17.76
C GLY A 170 11.05 -0.11 -17.43
N ARG A 171 10.50 0.10 -16.22
CA ARG A 171 9.08 -0.22 -15.97
C ARG A 171 8.19 1.00 -16.28
N PRO A 172 7.06 0.82 -17.00
CA PRO A 172 6.16 1.93 -17.28
C PRO A 172 5.52 2.45 -15.98
N ALA A 173 5.75 3.72 -15.67
CA ALA A 173 4.96 4.62 -14.82
C ALA A 173 4.67 4.26 -13.34
N CYS A 174 5.30 3.26 -12.73
CA CYS A 174 5.18 3.02 -11.28
C CYS A 174 6.23 3.85 -10.49
N ASN A 175 5.94 5.14 -10.26
CA ASN A 175 6.78 6.01 -9.41
C ASN A 175 6.68 5.55 -7.94
N TYR A 176 7.81 5.33 -7.26
CA TYR A 176 7.89 4.80 -5.89
C TYR A 176 8.57 5.72 -4.86
N PHE A 177 8.12 5.66 -3.59
CA PHE A 177 8.66 6.42 -2.46
C PHE A 177 9.02 5.50 -1.27
N ILE A 178 10.30 5.42 -0.85
CA ILE A 178 10.74 4.59 0.30
C ILE A 178 11.00 5.48 1.51
N SER A 179 10.31 5.22 2.62
CA SER A 179 10.61 5.80 3.93
C SER A 179 11.09 4.70 4.90
N ARG A 180 12.29 4.87 5.48
CA ARG A 180 12.79 4.01 6.58
C ARG A 180 12.55 4.70 7.91
N LEU A 181 11.72 4.08 8.77
CA LEU A 181 11.62 4.48 10.16
C LEU A 181 12.80 3.87 10.91
N ARG A 182 13.85 4.66 11.21
CA ARG A 182 14.89 4.22 12.15
C ARG A 182 14.33 4.24 13.57
N GLU A 183 14.48 3.13 14.29
CA GLU A 183 14.41 3.10 15.75
C GLU A 183 15.67 3.79 16.29
N ASN A 184 15.48 4.94 16.96
CA ASN A 184 16.52 5.86 17.45
C ASN A 184 17.52 6.41 16.40
N PRO A 185 17.58 7.75 16.20
CA PRO A 185 18.74 8.31 15.51
C PRO A 185 19.95 8.24 16.46
N PRO A 186 21.14 7.77 16.02
CA PRO A 186 22.35 8.32 16.60
C PRO A 186 22.33 9.82 16.29
N SER A 187 22.66 10.63 17.28
CA SER A 187 23.01 12.04 17.11
C SER A 187 24.15 12.16 16.11
N ASN A 188 23.82 12.21 14.81
CA ASN A 188 24.54 12.91 13.74
C ASN A 188 23.93 12.56 12.37
N GLY A 189 23.76 13.61 11.56
CA GLY A 189 23.12 13.69 10.24
C GLY A 189 22.83 12.39 9.48
N VAL A 190 21.55 12.13 9.22
CA VAL A 190 21.12 11.11 8.26
C VAL A 190 21.00 11.74 6.87
N ALA A 191 21.72 11.14 5.93
CA ALA A 191 21.79 11.51 4.53
C ALA A 191 20.45 11.36 3.80
N PHE A 192 20.11 12.38 3.02
CA PHE A 192 18.99 12.42 2.09
C PHE A 192 19.49 12.02 0.69
N SER A 193 18.80 11.08 0.04
CA SER A 193 18.97 10.82 -1.40
C SER A 193 17.64 11.13 -2.09
N ALA A 194 17.48 12.38 -2.50
CA ALA A 194 16.45 12.80 -3.43
C ALA A 194 17.09 12.84 -4.82
N GLY A 195 17.03 11.73 -5.56
CA GLY A 195 17.47 11.74 -6.96
C GLY A 195 16.35 12.28 -7.84
N SER A 196 16.38 13.57 -8.16
CA SER A 196 15.58 14.13 -9.24
C SER A 196 16.14 13.64 -10.57
N ALA A 197 15.34 12.91 -11.37
CA ALA A 197 15.66 12.71 -12.77
C ALA A 197 15.15 13.95 -13.52
N ALA A 198 16.05 14.90 -13.74
CA ALA A 198 15.82 15.98 -14.70
C ALA A 198 15.54 15.34 -16.06
N ALA A 199 14.34 15.56 -16.59
CA ALA A 199 14.00 15.25 -17.96
C ALA A 199 14.95 16.07 -18.85
N ARG A 200 15.92 15.41 -19.49
CA ARG A 200 16.67 16.02 -20.58
C ARG A 200 15.76 16.01 -21.80
N SER A 201 15.19 17.17 -22.08
CA SER A 201 14.66 17.52 -23.40
C SER A 201 15.79 17.41 -24.42
N SER A 202 15.67 16.47 -25.36
CA SER A 202 16.44 16.51 -26.60
C SER A 202 16.08 17.79 -27.37
N PRO A 203 17.05 18.60 -27.81
CA PRO A 203 16.82 19.49 -28.93
C PRO A 203 16.86 18.65 -30.20
N GLY A 204 15.72 18.57 -30.89
CA GLY A 204 15.70 18.22 -32.30
C GLY A 204 16.13 19.41 -33.16
N ASN A 205 16.35 19.10 -34.45
CA ASN A 205 16.67 19.97 -35.58
C ASN A 205 18.14 20.42 -35.69
N ILE A 206 18.83 20.30 -36.84
CA ILE A 206 18.44 20.20 -38.26
C ILE A 206 19.44 19.29 -38.98
#